data_AF-A0A927YVP3-F1
#
_entry.id   AF-A0A927YVP3-F1
#
_cell.length_a   1.000
_cell.length_b   1.000
_cell.length_c   1.000
_cell.angle_alpha   90.00
_cell.angle_beta   90.00
_cell.angle_gamma   90.00
#
_symmetry.space_group_name_H-M   'P 1'
#
loop_
_entity.id
_entity.type
_entity.pdbx_description
1 polymer ?
#
loop_
_entity_poly.entity_id
_entity_poly.type
_entity_poly.pdbx_seq_one_letter_code
_entity_poly.pdbx_strand_id
1 'polypeptide(L)' 'MGSEVKETKKEKFVRLAEARTNKALAQIKLIGNLSDKSTYEFTEEDVNKIFTHLEKEIKIARARFNGTEESKKFKL' A
#
# COMPACT_ATOMS: atom_id res chain seq x y z
N MET A 1 17.05 -35.95 -4.10
CA MET A 1 16.54 -35.31 -2.87
C MET A 1 16.87 -33.83 -2.95
N GLY A 2 15.91 -32.99 -3.34
CA GLY A 2 16.09 -31.54 -3.29
C GLY A 2 15.73 -31.07 -1.89
N SER A 3 16.72 -30.66 -1.10
CA SER A 3 16.48 -30.00 0.17
C SER A 3 15.82 -28.65 -0.10
N GLU A 4 14.53 -28.52 0.20
CA GLU A 4 13.84 -27.23 0.27
C GLU A 4 14.56 -26.34 1.29
N VAL A 5 15.34 -25.37 0.81
CA VAL A 5 15.92 -24.33 1.66
C VAL A 5 14.79 -23.43 2.11
N LYS A 6 14.36 -23.63 3.35
CA LYS A 6 13.30 -22.83 3.98
C LYS A 6 13.82 -21.41 4.20
N GLU A 7 13.16 -20.43 3.58
CA GLU A 7 13.50 -19.02 3.72
C GLU A 7 13.51 -18.56 5.20
N THR A 8 14.48 -17.74 5.59
CA THR A 8 14.50 -17.08 6.90
C THR A 8 13.37 -16.06 7.00
N LYS A 9 13.01 -15.66 8.23
CA LYS A 9 12.00 -14.62 8.46
C LYS A 9 12.35 -13.29 7.75
N LYS A 10 13.64 -12.94 7.68
CA LYS A 10 14.12 -11.73 7.01
C LYS A 10 13.99 -11.82 5.50
N GLU A 11 14.41 -12.93 4.90
CA GLU A 11 14.28 -13.16 3.45
C GLU A 11 12.82 -13.16 3.03
N LYS A 12 11.95 -13.83 3.81
CA LYS A 12 10.50 -13.80 3.59
C LYS A 12 9.93 -12.39 3.63
N PHE A 13 10.36 -11.59 4.61
CA PHE A 13 9.95 -10.20 4.71
C PHE A 13 10.37 -9.38 3.50
N VAL A 14 11.65 -9.46 3.10
CA VAL A 14 12.19 -8.71 1.94
C VAL A 14 11.45 -9.10 0.67
N ARG A 15 11.34 -10.39 0.37
CA ARG A 15 10.65 -10.90 -0.83
C ARG A 15 9.20 -10.40 -0.90
N LEU A 16 8.47 -10.46 0.22
CA LEU A 16 7.10 -9.97 0.26
C LEU A 16 7.01 -8.45 0.19
N ALA A 17 7.91 -7.72 0.85
CA ALA A 17 7.94 -6.26 0.85
C ALA A 17 8.21 -5.72 -0.56
N GLU A 18 9.21 -6.26 -1.26
CA GLU A 18 9.54 -5.88 -2.63
C GLU A 18 8.39 -6.18 -3.58
N ALA A 19 7.85 -7.41 -3.54
CA ALA A 19 6.74 -7.80 -4.41
C ALA A 19 5.49 -6.93 -4.20
N ARG A 20 5.14 -6.62 -2.93
CA ARG A 20 4.00 -5.77 -2.61
C ARG A 20 4.22 -4.31 -2.98
N THR A 21 5.44 -3.79 -2.74
CA THR A 21 5.79 -2.41 -3.07
C THR A 21 5.75 -2.20 -4.58
N ASN A 22 6.32 -3.10 -5.37
CA ASN A 22 6.28 -3.03 -6.83
C ASN A 22 4.84 -3.08 -7.37
N LYS A 23 3.98 -3.93 -6.80
CA LYS A 23 2.54 -3.94 -7.16
C LYS A 23 1.86 -2.62 -6.83
N ALA A 24 2.10 -2.06 -5.64
CA ALA A 24 1.54 -0.76 -5.25
C ALA A 24 2.01 0.36 -6.19
N LEU A 25 3.31 0.42 -6.52
CA LEU A 25 3.86 1.40 -7.46
C LEU A 25 3.23 1.27 -8.86
N ALA A 26 3.01 0.04 -9.34
CA ALA A 26 2.34 -0.19 -10.61
C ALA A 26 0.90 0.36 -10.60
N GLN A 27 0.14 0.12 -9.53
CA GLN A 27 -1.23 0.65 -9.40
C GLN A 27 -1.23 2.18 -9.29
N ILE A 28 -0.30 2.78 -8.55
CA ILE A 28 -0.16 4.25 -8.45
C ILE A 28 0.13 4.86 -9.83
N LYS A 29 0.97 4.22 -10.65
CA LYS A 29 1.21 4.66 -12.04
C LYS A 29 -0.07 4.62 -12.88
N LEU A 30 -0.85 3.55 -12.77
CA LEU A 30 -2.14 3.43 -13.49
C LEU A 30 -3.14 4.51 -13.05
N ILE A 31 -3.19 4.82 -11.75
CA ILE A 31 -3.98 5.95 -11.23
C ILE A 31 -3.48 7.27 -11.83
N GLY A 32 -2.16 7.46 -11.94
CA GLY A 32 -1.57 8.63 -12.61
C GLY A 32 -2.01 8.77 -14.06
N ASN A 33 -2.15 7.66 -14.80
CA ASN A 33 -2.62 7.70 -16.19
C ASN A 33 -4.07 8.21 -16.33
N LEU A 34 -4.87 8.18 -15.27
CA LEU A 34 -6.22 8.76 -15.27
C LEU A 34 -6.21 10.30 -15.35
N SER A 35 -5.03 10.94 -15.25
CA SER A 35 -4.89 12.38 -15.43
C SER A 35 -5.15 12.84 -16.88
N ASP A 36 -5.20 11.91 -17.83
CA ASP A 36 -5.49 12.23 -19.23
C ASP A 36 -6.94 12.71 -19.40
N LYS A 37 -7.10 14.04 -19.40
CA LYS A 37 -8.40 14.71 -19.60
C LYS A 37 -8.97 14.55 -21.01
N SER A 38 -8.20 14.05 -21.97
CA SER A 38 -8.73 13.73 -23.31
C SER A 38 -9.49 12.41 -23.32
N THR A 39 -9.16 11.50 -22.40
CA THR A 39 -9.79 10.20 -22.26
C THR A 39 -10.81 10.17 -21.12
N TYR A 40 -10.57 10.93 -20.05
CA TYR A 40 -11.37 10.90 -18.82
C TYR A 40 -11.90 12.27 -18.40
N GLU A 41 -13.06 12.26 -17.76
CA GLU A 41 -13.61 13.42 -17.06
C GLU A 41 -13.52 13.18 -15.56
N PHE A 42 -13.00 14.17 -14.83
CA PHE A 42 -12.87 14.14 -13.38
C PHE A 42 -12.86 15.55 -12.81
N THR A 43 -13.32 15.68 -11.58
CA THR A 43 -13.26 16.93 -10.83
C THR A 43 -12.02 16.97 -9.93
N GLU A 44 -11.69 18.15 -9.44
CA GLU A 44 -10.67 18.29 -8.39
C GLU A 44 -11.05 17.51 -7.12
N GLU A 45 -12.36 17.43 -6.81
CA GLU A 45 -12.85 16.65 -5.68
C GLU A 45 -12.56 15.16 -5.84
N ASP A 46 -12.71 14.60 -7.05
CA ASP A 46 -12.41 13.19 -7.33
C ASP A 46 -10.92 12.89 -7.11
N VAL A 47 -10.05 13.76 -7.63
CA VAL A 47 -8.60 13.67 -7.45
C VAL A 47 -8.24 13.73 -5.96
N ASN A 48 -8.79 14.71 -5.24
CA ASN A 48 -8.56 14.88 -3.81
C ASN A 48 -9.01 13.66 -2.99
N LYS A 49 -10.19 13.09 -3.31
CA LYS A 49 -10.68 11.86 -2.66
C LYS A 49 -9.73 10.69 -2.87
N ILE A 50 -9.25 10.47 -4.09
CA ILE A 50 -8.32 9.38 -4.42
C ILE A 50 -7.04 9.50 -3.58
N PHE A 51 -6.37 10.65 -3.64
CA PHE A 51 -5.08 10.81 -2.97
C PHE A 51 -5.22 10.86 -1.44
N THR A 52 -6.29 11.45 -0.91
CA THR A 52 -6.55 11.44 0.54
C THR A 52 -6.67 10.01 1.09
N HIS A 53 -7.37 9.13 0.39
CA HIS A 53 -7.52 7.74 0.83
C HIS A 53 -6.20 6.96 0.71
N LEU A 54 -5.44 7.15 -0.37
CA LEU A 54 -4.12 6.53 -0.54
C LEU A 54 -3.15 6.95 0.57
N GLU A 55 -3.06 8.25 0.85
CA GLU A 55 -2.19 8.78 1.90
C GLU A 55 -2.59 8.29 3.29
N LYS A 56 -3.90 8.21 3.57
CA LYS A 56 -4.41 7.66 4.83
C LYS A 56 -3.99 6.21 5.00
N GLU A 57 -4.14 5.38 3.98
CA GLU A 57 -3.73 3.97 4.05
C GLU A 57 -2.22 3.82 4.23
N ILE A 58 -1.41 4.64 3.55
CA ILE A 58 0.05 4.66 3.74
C ILE A 58 0.41 5.04 5.18
N LYS A 59 -0.27 6.05 5.76
CA LYS A 59 -0.08 6.46 7.17
C LYS A 59 -0.40 5.32 8.13
N ILE A 60 -1.54 4.63 7.94
CA ILE A 60 -1.94 3.47 8.76
C ILE A 60 -0.92 2.34 8.63
N ALA A 61 -0.51 1.99 7.41
CA ALA A 61 0.49 0.96 7.17
C ALA A 61 1.81 1.28 7.87
N ARG A 62 2.29 2.54 7.82
CA ARG A 62 3.50 2.99 8.53
C ARG A 62 3.32 2.91 10.05
N ALA A 63 2.17 3.32 10.59
CA ALA A 63 1.90 3.26 12.02
C ALA A 63 2.00 1.83 12.58
N ARG A 64 1.58 0.81 11.81
CA ARG A 64 1.74 -0.60 12.20
C ARG A 64 3.19 -1.05 12.37
N PHE A 65 4.14 -0.47 11.63
CA PHE A 65 5.58 -0.73 11.83
C PHE A 65 6.14 -0.03 13.06
N ASN A 66 5.55 1.09 13.47
CA ASN A 66 6.00 1.89 14.62
C ASN A 66 5.38 1.42 15.94
N GLY A 67 4.53 0.39 15.93
CA GLY A 67 3.92 -0.18 17.14
C GLY A 67 2.82 0.68 17.78
N THR A 68 2.39 1.77 17.14
CA THR A 68 1.35 2.69 17.67
C THR A 68 -0.09 2.24 17.41
N GLU A 69 -0.29 1.09 16.80
CA GLU A 69 -1.59 0.43 16.69
C GLU A 69 -1.74 -0.56 17.86
N GLU A 70 -1.66 -0.06 19.09
CA GLU A 70 -2.33 -0.74 20.20
C GLU A 70 -3.81 -0.76 19.82
N SER A 71 -4.29 -1.97 19.55
CA SER A 71 -5.70 -2.30 19.48
C SER A 71 -6.40 -1.65 20.67
N LYS A 72 -7.05 -0.50 20.47
CA LYS A 72 -8.02 0.02 21.42
C LYS A 72 -9.15 -1.00 21.45
N LYS A 73 -9.03 -2.02 22.30
CA LYS A 73 -10.15 -2.81 22.77
C LYS A 73 -11.06 -1.81 23.47
N PHE A 74 -12.09 -1.38 22.75
CA PHE A 74 -13.22 -0.69 23.33
C PHE A 74 -13.72 -1.51 24.53
N LYS A 75 -13.71 -0.90 25.72
CA LYS A 75 -14.47 -1.37 26.88
C LYS A 75 -15.48 -0.29 27.21
N LEU A 76 -16.72 -0.69 27.51
CA LEU A 76 -17.73 0.18 28.11
C LEU A 76 -17.24 0.73 29.45
#